data_AF-A0A1E4FBN1-F1
#
_entry.id   AF-A0A1E4FBN1-F1
#
_cell.length_a   1.000
_cell.length_b   1.000
_cell.length_c   1.000
_cell.angle_alpha   90.00
_cell.angle_beta   90.00
_cell.angle_gamma   90.00
#
_symmetry.space_group_name_H-M   'P 1'
#
loop_
_entity.id
_entity.type
_entity.pdbx_description
1 polymer ?
#
loop_
_entity_poly.entity_id
_entity_poly.type
_entity_poly.pdbx_seq_one_letter_code
_entity_poly.pdbx_strand_id
1 'polypeptide(L)'
;MVGGRRGVSLVGTMWTLILLGTLLSATLAGISMLRSRLQHHKELQQASAMAISGQDYARALLSKHQWPEAPLLRSPDFPGGGRFEVEIRDGKIRSTGFCGKARQALEGPL
;
A
#
# COMPACT_ATOMS: atom_id res chain seq x y z
N MET A 1 56.09 33.22 8.52
CA MET A 1 55.37 32.12 7.81
C MET A 1 54.29 31.55 8.73
N VAL A 2 53.13 32.19 8.84
CA VAL A 2 51.98 31.67 9.62
C VAL A 2 50.70 31.96 8.84
N GLY A 3 50.45 31.18 7.78
CA GLY A 3 49.25 31.31 6.96
C GLY A 3 48.64 29.95 6.54
N GLY A 4 49.47 28.92 6.39
CA GLY A 4 49.04 27.62 5.87
C GLY A 4 48.22 26.74 6.83
N ARG A 5 48.36 26.91 8.15
CA ARG A 5 47.69 26.03 9.14
C ARG A 5 46.16 26.21 9.22
N ARG A 6 45.64 27.41 8.94
CA ARG A 6 44.20 27.69 9.03
C ARG A 6 43.43 27.21 7.79
N GLY A 7 44.03 27.26 6.61
CA GLY A 7 43.40 26.81 5.35
C GLY A 7 43.19 25.29 5.29
N VAL A 8 44.13 24.51 5.80
CA VAL A 8 44.02 23.04 5.84
C VAL A 8 42.90 22.57 6.78
N SER A 9 42.72 23.26 7.91
CA SER A 9 41.60 22.98 8.84
C SER A 9 40.23 23.29 8.22
N LEU A 10 40.14 24.33 7.39
CA LEU A 10 38.89 24.78 6.76
C LEU A 10 38.46 23.85 5.63
N VAL A 11 39.40 23.35 4.84
CA VAL A 11 39.15 22.33 3.81
C VAL A 11 38.70 21.02 4.45
N GLY A 12 39.33 20.59 5.55
CA GLY A 12 38.94 19.40 6.29
C GLY A 12 37.52 19.50 6.85
N THR A 13 37.17 20.62 7.49
CA THR A 13 35.81 20.82 8.01
C THR A 13 34.77 20.88 6.89
N MET A 14 35.07 21.53 5.76
CA MET A 14 34.19 21.56 4.59
C MET A 14 33.91 20.15 4.05
N TRP A 15 34.95 19.33 3.90
CA TRP A 15 34.81 17.94 3.47
C TRP A 15 33.97 17.11 4.45
N THR A 16 34.20 17.27 5.75
CA THR A 16 33.37 16.57 6.75
C THR A 16 31.91 17.00 6.70
N LEU A 17 31.61 18.28 6.47
CA LEU A 17 30.23 18.77 6.34
C LEU A 17 29.56 18.24 5.07
N ILE A 18 30.27 18.15 3.95
CA ILE A 18 29.76 17.55 2.71
C ILE A 18 29.48 16.05 2.90
N LEU A 19 30.40 15.33 3.55
CA LEU A 19 30.21 13.92 3.88
C LEU A 19 29.03 13.72 4.85
N LEU A 20 28.88 14.58 5.86
CA LEU A 20 27.74 14.53 6.76
C LEU A 20 26.42 14.80 6.03
N GLY A 21 26.41 15.80 5.15
CA GLY A 21 25.24 16.16 4.35
C GLY A 21 24.81 15.04 3.41
N THR A 22 25.76 14.42 2.70
CA THR A 22 25.48 13.27 1.84
C THR A 22 25.00 12.05 2.63
N LEU A 23 25.58 11.79 3.80
CA LEU A 23 25.13 10.73 4.70
C LEU A 23 23.69 10.97 5.19
N LEU A 24 23.35 12.21 5.55
CA LEU A 24 21.99 12.63 5.94
C LEU A 24 20.99 12.50 4.80
N SER A 25 21.36 12.93 3.58
CA SER A 25 20.52 12.76 2.41
C SER A 25 20.27 11.28 2.10
N ALA A 26 21.31 10.44 2.20
CA ALA A 26 21.19 8.99 2.01
C ALA A 26 20.28 8.34 3.06
N THR A 27 20.36 8.77 4.33
CA THR A 27 19.46 8.25 5.39
C THR A 27 18.02 8.69 5.15
N LEU A 28 17.78 9.96 4.81
CA LEU A 28 16.43 10.46 4.50
C LEU A 28 15.83 9.74 3.28
N ALA A 29 16.62 9.50 2.24
CA ALA A 29 16.22 8.72 1.08
C ALA A 29 15.92 7.25 1.43
N GLY A 30 16.74 6.63 2.29
CA GLY A 30 16.49 5.27 2.79
C GLY A 30 15.17 5.17 3.57
N ILE A 31 14.90 6.14 4.45
CA ILE A 31 13.66 6.18 5.25
C ILE A 31 12.43 6.37 4.35
N SER A 32 12.51 7.24 3.34
CA SER A 32 11.38 7.48 2.42
C SER A 32 11.06 6.24 1.57
N MET A 33 12.07 5.50 1.11
CA MET A 33 11.89 4.21 0.44
C MET A 33 11.28 3.14 1.35
N LEU A 34 11.70 3.06 2.61
CA LEU A 34 11.11 2.15 3.58
C LEU A 34 9.64 2.49 3.84
N ARG A 35 9.32 3.78 3.99
CA ARG A 35 7.95 4.25 4.19
C ARG A 35 7.05 3.93 3.01
N SER A 36 7.54 4.11 1.78
CA SER A 36 6.75 3.79 0.57
C SER A 36 6.50 2.29 0.45
N ARG A 37 7.50 1.44 0.73
CA ARG A 37 7.32 -0.02 0.79
C ARG A 37 6.31 -0.43 1.85
N LEU A 38 6.41 0.13 3.06
CA LEU A 38 5.47 -0.17 4.14
C LEU A 38 4.05 0.28 3.80
N GLN A 39 3.89 1.45 3.19
CA GLN A 39 2.59 1.93 2.73
C GLN A 39 1.99 0.99 1.68
N HIS A 40 2.80 0.56 0.70
CA HIS A 40 2.35 -0.39 -0.31
C HIS A 40 1.93 -1.74 0.29
N HIS A 41 2.69 -2.26 1.26
CA HIS A 41 2.31 -3.48 1.99
C HIS A 41 1.01 -3.31 2.78
N LYS A 42 0.79 -2.15 3.40
CA LYS A 42 -0.47 -1.84 4.09
C LYS A 42 -1.64 -1.79 3.11
N GLU A 43 -1.47 -1.14 1.96
CA GLU A 43 -2.49 -1.08 0.91
C GLU A 43 -2.85 -2.48 0.39
N LEU A 44 -1.86 -3.35 0.18
CA LEU A 44 -2.09 -4.76 -0.21
C LEU A 44 -2.84 -5.55 0.86
N GLN A 45 -2.44 -5.41 2.13
CA GLN A 45 -3.14 -6.06 3.24
C GLN A 45 -4.59 -5.58 3.33
N GLN A 46 -4.83 -4.28 3.21
CA GLN A 46 -6.18 -3.72 3.19
C GLN A 46 -6.99 -4.20 2.00
N ALA A 47 -6.41 -4.25 0.80
CA ALA A 47 -7.07 -4.80 -0.38
C ALA A 47 -7.45 -6.28 -0.18
N SER A 48 -6.59 -7.09 0.43
CA SER A 48 -6.92 -8.48 0.75
C SER A 48 -8.05 -8.61 1.76
N ALA A 49 -8.05 -7.78 2.83
CA ALA A 49 -9.12 -7.76 3.82
C ALA A 49 -10.47 -7.35 3.20
N MET A 50 -10.46 -6.41 2.25
CA MET A 50 -11.66 -6.02 1.50
C MET A 50 -12.17 -7.15 0.60
N ALA A 51 -11.29 -7.92 -0.04
CA ALA A 51 -11.67 -9.08 -0.84
C ALA A 51 -12.32 -10.17 0.03
N ILE A 52 -11.80 -10.42 1.23
CA ILE A 52 -12.40 -11.37 2.18
C ILE A 52 -13.78 -10.88 2.61
N SER A 53 -13.88 -9.60 3.01
CA SER A 53 -15.16 -8.99 3.41
C SER A 53 -16.20 -9.05 2.30
N GLY A 54 -15.81 -8.80 1.05
CA GLY A 54 -16.71 -8.92 -0.10
C GLY A 54 -17.19 -10.36 -0.32
N GLN A 55 -16.32 -11.35 -0.14
CA GLN A 55 -16.70 -12.76 -0.23
C GLN A 55 -17.68 -13.17 0.88
N ASP A 56 -17.44 -12.75 2.13
CA ASP A 56 -18.33 -13.02 3.26
C ASP A 56 -19.69 -12.34 3.08
N TYR A 57 -19.68 -11.09 2.60
CA TYR A 57 -20.90 -10.36 2.25
C TYR A 57 -21.71 -11.09 1.17
N ALA A 58 -21.04 -11.61 0.15
CA ALA A 58 -21.69 -12.35 -0.92
C ALA A 58 -22.30 -13.66 -0.43
N ARG A 59 -21.58 -14.43 0.39
CA ARG A 59 -22.11 -15.63 1.04
C ARG A 59 -23.34 -15.31 1.89
N ALA A 60 -23.31 -14.22 2.64
CA ALA A 60 -24.44 -13.78 3.46
C ALA A 60 -25.68 -13.38 2.63
N LEU A 61 -25.48 -12.77 1.46
CA LEU A 61 -26.58 -12.46 0.54
C LEU A 61 -27.14 -13.72 -0.13
N LEU A 62 -26.27 -14.63 -0.57
CA LEU A 62 -26.65 -15.90 -1.16
C LEU A 62 -27.42 -16.78 -0.19
N SER A 63 -26.97 -16.88 1.07
CA SER A 63 -27.67 -17.65 2.10
C SER A 63 -29.08 -17.09 2.38
N LYS A 64 -29.29 -15.79 2.16
CA LYS A 64 -30.58 -15.13 2.31
C LYS A 64 -31.40 -15.07 1.02
N HIS A 65 -30.90 -15.62 -0.09
CA HIS A 65 -31.52 -15.52 -1.42
C HIS A 65 -31.78 -14.05 -1.84
N GLN A 66 -30.89 -13.14 -1.42
CA GLN A 66 -30.97 -11.69 -1.67
C GLN A 66 -29.89 -11.22 -2.65
N TRP A 67 -29.31 -12.14 -3.42
CA TRP A 67 -28.32 -11.77 -4.42
C TRP A 67 -28.99 -10.93 -5.53
N PRO A 68 -28.42 -9.78 -5.91
CA PRO A 68 -28.99 -8.97 -6.99
C PRO A 68 -28.92 -9.74 -8.32
N GLU A 69 -29.86 -9.47 -9.24
CA GLU A 69 -29.81 -10.05 -10.60
C GLU A 69 -28.54 -9.65 -11.38
N ALA A 70 -27.85 -8.60 -10.93
CA ALA A 70 -26.58 -8.18 -11.52
C ALA A 70 -25.48 -9.22 -11.28
N PRO A 71 -24.67 -9.55 -12.31
CA PRO A 71 -23.55 -10.48 -12.17
C PRO A 71 -22.41 -9.92 -11.32
N LEU A 72 -22.37 -8.59 -11.13
CA LEU A 72 -21.35 -7.87 -10.39
C LEU A 72 -22.01 -6.97 -9.34
N LEU A 73 -21.61 -7.14 -8.07
CA LEU A 73 -21.96 -6.27 -6.96
C LEU A 73 -20.75 -5.44 -6.55
N ARG A 74 -20.95 -4.14 -6.33
CA ARG A 74 -19.90 -3.21 -5.88
C ARG A 74 -20.27 -2.60 -4.53
N SER A 75 -19.33 -2.60 -3.59
CA SER A 75 -19.49 -1.90 -2.33
C SER A 75 -19.38 -0.38 -2.50
N PRO A 76 -19.96 0.42 -1.60
CA PRO A 76 -19.58 1.82 -1.49
C PRO A 76 -18.09 1.95 -1.11
N ASP A 77 -17.53 3.14 -1.32
CA ASP A 77 -16.19 3.47 -0.84
C ASP A 77 -16.22 3.62 0.70
N PHE A 78 -15.40 2.83 1.39
CA PHE A 78 -15.29 2.87 2.85
C PHE A 78 -14.42 4.05 3.31
N PRO A 79 -14.56 4.52 4.57
CA PRO A 79 -13.78 5.65 5.10
C PRO A 79 -12.25 5.48 5.00
N GLY A 80 -11.76 4.24 4.93
CA GLY A 80 -10.36 3.92 4.70
C GLY A 80 -9.90 3.98 3.23
N GLY A 81 -10.74 4.46 2.30
CA GLY A 81 -10.44 4.50 0.87
C GLY A 81 -10.42 3.12 0.19
N GLY A 82 -10.96 2.11 0.88
CA GLY A 82 -11.10 0.75 0.35
C GLY A 82 -12.48 0.51 -0.23
N ARG A 83 -12.58 -0.43 -1.16
CA ARG A 83 -13.85 -0.96 -1.67
C ARG A 83 -13.68 -2.41 -2.10
N PHE A 84 -14.78 -3.12 -2.31
CA PHE A 84 -14.77 -4.43 -2.91
C PHE A 84 -15.78 -4.56 -4.04
N GLU A 85 -15.48 -5.45 -4.97
CA GLU A 85 -16.35 -5.87 -6.06
C GLU A 85 -16.49 -7.39 -5.98
N VAL A 86 -17.69 -7.91 -6.17
CA VAL A 86 -17.97 -9.35 -6.12
C VAL A 86 -18.67 -9.74 -7.40
N GLU A 87 -18.13 -10.72 -8.09
CA GLU A 87 -18.72 -11.34 -9.26
C GLU A 87 -19.06 -12.80 -8.94
N ILE A 88 -20.25 -13.26 -9.32
CA ILE A 88 -20.60 -14.68 -9.28
C ILE A 88 -20.55 -15.21 -10.71
N ARG A 89 -19.64 -16.14 -10.95
CA ARG A 89 -19.44 -16.74 -12.27
C ARG A 89 -19.06 -18.21 -12.14
N ASP A 90 -19.62 -19.06 -12.99
CA ASP A 90 -19.27 -20.48 -13.10
C ASP A 90 -19.31 -21.25 -11.77
N GLY A 91 -20.29 -20.94 -10.92
CA GLY A 91 -20.44 -21.60 -9.62
C GLY A 91 -19.43 -21.14 -8.55
N LYS A 92 -18.74 -20.01 -8.77
CA LYS A 92 -17.73 -19.47 -7.85
C LYS A 92 -18.03 -18.01 -7.50
N ILE A 93 -17.61 -17.62 -6.29
CA ILE A 93 -17.61 -16.23 -5.84
C ILE A 93 -16.21 -15.67 -6.06
N ARG A 94 -16.09 -14.67 -6.92
CA ARG A 94 -14.86 -13.91 -7.12
C ARG A 94 -15.01 -12.56 -6.45
N SER A 95 -14.28 -12.33 -5.35
CA SER A 95 -14.24 -11.03 -4.71
C SER A 95 -12.91 -10.32 -4.98
N THR A 96 -12.98 -9.06 -5.38
CA THR A 96 -11.84 -8.20 -5.62
C THR A 96 -11.89 -7.03 -4.64
N GLY A 97 -10.92 -6.93 -3.76
CA GLY A 97 -10.73 -5.78 -2.89
C GLY A 97 -9.75 -4.78 -3.49
N PHE A 98 -10.02 -3.50 -3.25
CA PHE A 98 -9.23 -2.37 -3.70
C PHE A 98 -8.90 -1.47 -2.51
N CYS A 99 -7.68 -0.95 -2.47
CA CYS A 99 -7.29 0.10 -1.54
C CYS A 99 -6.16 0.94 -2.15
N GLY A 100 -6.40 2.23 -2.39
CA GLY A 100 -5.44 3.08 -3.10
C GLY A 100 -5.12 2.53 -4.50
N LYS A 101 -3.85 2.19 -4.75
CA LYS A 101 -3.41 1.55 -6.00
C LYS A 101 -3.35 0.03 -5.92
N ALA A 102 -3.50 -0.55 -4.73
CA ALA A 102 -3.47 -1.99 -4.54
C ALA A 102 -4.81 -2.63 -4.91
N ARG A 103 -4.73 -3.80 -5.54
CA ARG A 103 -5.87 -4.63 -5.92
C ARG A 103 -5.56 -6.08 -5.58
N GLN A 104 -6.46 -6.75 -4.87
CA GLN A 104 -6.33 -8.17 -4.57
C GLN A 104 -7.62 -8.89 -4.94
N ALA A 105 -7.50 -9.99 -5.68
CA ALA A 105 -8.62 -10.87 -6.00
C ALA A 105 -8.53 -12.15 -5.17
N LEU A 106 -9.69 -12.64 -4.75
CA LEU A 106 -9.89 -13.88 -4.04
C LEU A 106 -11.03 -14.64 -4.73
N GLU A 107 -10.81 -15.92 -4.99
CA GLU A 107 -11.83 -16.80 -5.52
C GLU A 107 -12.15 -17.85 -4.47
N GLY A 108 -13.43 -18.19 -4.35
CA GLY A 108 -13.83 -19.32 -3.52
C GLY A 108 -15.14 -19.95 -4.00
N PRO A 109 -15.47 -21.09 -3.38
CA PRO A 109 -16.72 -21.78 -3.67
C PRO A 109 -17.91 -20.92 -3.23
N LEU A 110 -19.03 -21.07 -3.96
CA LEU A 110 -20.35 -20.59 -3.56
C LEU A 110 -20.76 -21.19 -2.21
#